data_AF-A0A164LCG0-F1
#
_entry.id   AF-A0A164LCG0-F1
#
_cell.length_a   1.000
_cell.length_b   1.000
_cell.length_c   1.000
_cell.angle_alpha   90.00
_cell.angle_beta   90.00
_cell.angle_gamma   90.00
#
_symmetry.space_group_name_H-M   'P 1'
#
loop_
_entity.id
_entity.type
_entity.pdbx_description
1 polymer ?
#
loop_
_entity_poly.entity_id
_entity_poly.type
_entity_poly.pdbx_seq_one_letter_code
_entity_poly.pdbx_strand_id
1 'polypeptide(L)'
;MKNLKVLIADIEKVWEPKRFGITRHPHPVGKINEKECFIAPKRNVLDMPIKTPYSDVRIPEDLETPSILEIVKTCLDFEKCINTNWEQYYMYLTVHHSYVEKQTTQRRSGAHIDGMQGERYIEKIPACHSYLVSNVVPTRFFNHPFPKNLCERTQNWFYEFDKVKDESKSSLSKPYEINLMTAYNVHESTAAATSGLRTFVRLEFSLKKFDRVGNSMNPLFDLDWEYKDRSIPKHLAQGLFD
;
A
#
# COMPACT_ATOMS: atom_id res chain seq x y z
N MET A 1 -19.56 5.93 7.56
CA MET A 1 -20.27 5.40 6.37
C MET A 1 -19.94 6.14 5.07
N LYS A 2 -20.01 7.48 4.99
CA LYS A 2 -19.74 8.22 3.72
C LYS A 2 -18.35 7.94 3.13
N ASN A 3 -17.30 7.91 3.96
CA ASN A 3 -15.94 7.63 3.52
C ASN A 3 -15.79 6.21 2.93
N LEU A 4 -16.29 5.18 3.63
CA LEU A 4 -16.19 3.79 3.16
C LEU A 4 -16.88 3.61 1.80
N LYS A 5 -18.03 4.25 1.56
CA LYS A 5 -18.69 4.22 0.24
C LYS A 5 -17.81 4.76 -0.89
N VAL A 6 -16.99 5.78 -0.62
CA VAL A 6 -16.04 6.31 -1.61
C VAL A 6 -14.94 5.30 -1.91
N LEU A 7 -14.38 4.67 -0.87
CA LEU A 7 -13.34 3.65 -1.03
C LEU A 7 -13.86 2.42 -1.77
N ILE A 8 -15.06 1.92 -1.44
CA ILE A 8 -15.72 0.83 -2.18
C ILE A 8 -15.87 1.21 -3.65
N ALA A 9 -16.35 2.42 -3.93
CA ALA A 9 -16.47 2.90 -5.30
C ALA A 9 -15.11 3.10 -6.02
N ASP A 10 -13.99 3.22 -5.30
CA ASP A 10 -12.65 3.20 -5.92
C ASP A 10 -12.22 1.77 -6.26
N ILE A 11 -12.55 0.80 -5.41
CA ILE A 11 -12.22 -0.63 -5.58
C ILE A 11 -12.99 -1.22 -6.77
N GLU A 12 -14.26 -0.88 -6.92
CA GLU A 12 -15.13 -1.43 -7.98
C GLU A 12 -14.89 -0.78 -9.35
N LYS A 13 -14.43 0.47 -9.37
CA LYS A 13 -14.32 1.25 -10.61
C LYS A 13 -12.94 1.15 -11.22
N VAL A 14 -12.94 1.14 -12.54
CA VAL A 14 -11.73 1.31 -13.35
C VAL A 14 -10.94 2.52 -12.88
N TRP A 15 -9.62 2.37 -12.84
CA TRP A 15 -8.74 3.43 -12.40
C TRP A 15 -8.79 4.65 -13.33
N GLU A 16 -8.96 5.85 -12.78
CA GLU A 16 -9.11 7.11 -13.52
C GLU A 16 -8.49 8.29 -12.76
N PRO A 17 -7.57 9.07 -13.38
CA PRO A 17 -6.93 10.24 -12.75
C PRO A 17 -7.91 11.25 -12.17
N LYS A 18 -9.07 11.43 -12.80
CA LYS A 18 -10.08 12.41 -12.36
C LYS A 18 -10.55 12.18 -10.92
N ARG A 19 -10.41 10.95 -10.41
CA ARG A 19 -10.83 10.55 -9.06
C ARG A 19 -9.93 11.14 -7.97
N PHE A 20 -8.72 11.62 -8.27
CA PHE A 20 -7.89 12.38 -7.31
C PHE A 20 -8.56 13.67 -6.83
N GLY A 21 -9.53 14.21 -7.57
CA GLY A 21 -10.33 15.36 -7.16
C GLY A 21 -11.34 15.11 -6.03
N ILE A 22 -11.38 13.92 -5.44
CA ILE A 22 -12.31 13.53 -4.37
C ILE A 22 -11.54 13.42 -3.05
N THR A 23 -12.04 14.08 -1.99
CA THR A 23 -11.50 13.91 -0.63
C THR A 23 -11.74 12.49 -0.13
N ARG A 24 -10.69 11.88 0.42
CA ARG A 24 -10.73 10.55 1.05
C ARG A 24 -10.04 10.59 2.40
N HIS A 25 -10.51 9.74 3.29
CA HIS A 25 -9.79 9.38 4.51
C HIS A 25 -9.46 7.88 4.45
N PRO A 26 -8.38 7.41 5.09
CA PRO A 26 -8.24 5.98 5.35
C PRO A 26 -9.44 5.49 6.19
N HIS A 27 -9.75 4.20 6.08
CA HIS A 27 -10.79 3.60 6.90
C HIS A 27 -10.19 2.60 7.89
N PRO A 28 -10.33 2.81 9.21
CA PRO A 28 -9.91 1.81 10.19
C PRO A 28 -10.76 0.55 10.05
N VAL A 29 -10.09 -0.60 9.93
CA VAL A 29 -10.71 -1.93 9.73
C VAL A 29 -10.60 -2.78 10.99
N GLY A 30 -9.55 -2.57 11.79
CA GLY A 30 -9.31 -3.32 13.00
C GLY A 30 -8.04 -2.88 13.73
N LYS A 31 -7.68 -3.63 14.76
CA LYS A 31 -6.43 -3.44 15.50
C LYS A 31 -5.75 -4.78 15.72
N ILE A 32 -4.43 -4.75 15.77
CA ILE A 32 -3.61 -5.92 16.13
C ILE A 32 -3.63 -6.10 17.65
N ASN A 33 -4.00 -7.29 18.09
CA ASN A 33 -3.94 -7.68 19.48
C ASN A 33 -2.60 -8.37 19.80
N GLU A 34 -2.02 -9.09 18.84
CA GLU A 34 -0.74 -9.80 18.96
C GLU A 34 0.48 -8.86 18.87
N LYS A 35 0.57 -7.86 19.77
CA LYS A 35 1.57 -6.77 19.69
C LYS A 35 3.00 -7.27 19.87
N GLU A 36 3.21 -8.20 20.78
CA GLU A 36 4.51 -8.80 21.09
C GLU A 36 5.04 -9.55 19.86
N CYS A 37 4.21 -10.39 19.24
CA CYS A 37 4.54 -11.06 17.98
C CYS A 37 4.75 -10.05 16.84
N PHE A 38 3.99 -8.96 16.81
CA PHE A 38 4.10 -7.94 15.78
C PHE A 38 5.44 -7.19 15.82
N ILE A 39 6.05 -7.01 16.98
CA ILE A 39 7.38 -6.38 17.12
C ILE A 39 8.54 -7.37 17.15
N ALA A 40 8.29 -8.68 17.27
CA ALA A 40 9.32 -9.70 17.21
C ALA A 40 10.09 -9.67 15.87
N PRO A 41 11.36 -10.12 15.83
CA PRO A 41 12.13 -10.21 14.59
C PRO A 41 11.38 -11.00 13.51
N LYS A 42 11.38 -10.51 12.28
CA LYS A 42 10.72 -11.14 11.14
C LYS A 42 11.42 -10.77 9.83
N ARG A 43 11.37 -11.68 8.85
CA ARG A 43 11.96 -11.45 7.53
C ARG A 43 11.24 -10.31 6.81
N ASN A 44 12.03 -9.48 6.14
CA ASN A 44 11.50 -8.46 5.25
C ASN A 44 11.07 -9.09 3.93
N VAL A 45 9.86 -8.77 3.50
CA VAL A 45 9.35 -9.11 2.17
C VAL A 45 8.71 -7.89 1.54
N LEU A 46 8.84 -7.78 0.23
CA LEU A 46 8.27 -6.69 -0.55
C LEU A 46 7.34 -7.28 -1.59
N ASP A 47 6.06 -6.92 -1.53
CA ASP A 47 5.10 -7.26 -2.58
C ASP A 47 5.03 -8.76 -2.91
N MET A 48 5.19 -9.61 -1.88
CA MET A 48 5.22 -11.06 -2.03
C MET A 48 3.81 -11.60 -2.28
N PRO A 49 3.55 -12.34 -3.37
CA PRO A 49 2.23 -12.91 -3.61
C PRO A 49 1.93 -13.97 -2.54
N ILE A 50 0.86 -13.77 -1.77
CA ILE A 50 0.33 -14.77 -0.83
C ILE A 50 -1.02 -15.32 -1.27
N LYS A 51 -1.60 -14.81 -2.36
CA LYS A 51 -2.78 -15.35 -3.04
C LYS A 51 -2.70 -15.02 -4.54
N THR A 52 -3.05 -15.96 -5.40
CA THR A 52 -3.31 -15.74 -6.83
C THR A 52 -4.83 -15.75 -7.11
N PRO A 53 -5.29 -15.32 -8.29
CA PRO A 53 -6.71 -15.39 -8.63
C PRO A 53 -7.26 -16.80 -8.43
N TYR A 54 -8.38 -16.89 -7.71
CA TYR A 54 -9.09 -18.12 -7.35
C TYR A 54 -8.30 -19.16 -6.53
N SER A 55 -7.15 -18.78 -5.96
CA SER A 55 -6.42 -19.64 -5.03
C SER A 55 -6.74 -19.31 -3.57
N ASP A 56 -6.40 -20.26 -2.70
CA ASP A 56 -6.26 -20.01 -1.26
C ASP A 56 -5.08 -19.09 -0.96
N VAL A 57 -5.08 -18.56 0.27
CA VAL A 57 -3.97 -17.80 0.83
C VAL A 57 -2.89 -18.76 1.32
N ARG A 58 -1.63 -18.51 0.94
CA ARG A 58 -0.46 -19.30 1.33
C ARG A 58 0.64 -18.40 1.87
N ILE A 59 0.95 -18.54 3.15
CA ILE A 59 1.99 -17.78 3.85
C ILE A 59 3.14 -18.75 4.17
N PRO A 60 4.39 -18.45 3.79
CA PRO A 60 5.54 -19.24 4.20
C PRO A 60 5.66 -19.36 5.72
N GLU A 61 6.08 -20.53 6.20
CA GLU A 61 6.19 -20.86 7.64
C GLU A 61 6.96 -19.79 8.44
N ASP A 62 8.04 -19.24 7.86
CA ASP A 62 8.88 -18.22 8.50
C ASP A 62 8.17 -16.86 8.71
N LEU A 63 7.07 -16.63 8.00
CA LEU A 63 6.23 -15.44 8.10
C LEU A 63 4.89 -15.70 8.78
N GLU A 64 4.54 -16.97 9.02
CA GLU A 64 3.26 -17.42 9.58
C GLU A 64 3.16 -17.20 11.10
N THR A 65 3.51 -16.00 11.55
CA THR A 65 3.41 -15.61 12.97
C THR A 65 1.96 -15.27 13.35
N PRO A 66 1.57 -15.37 14.64
CA PRO A 66 0.22 -14.99 15.09
C PRO A 66 -0.21 -13.60 14.62
N SER A 67 0.68 -12.62 14.68
CA SER A 67 0.40 -11.25 14.23
C SER A 67 0.14 -11.13 12.72
N ILE A 68 0.84 -11.91 11.88
CA ILE A 68 0.62 -11.89 10.42
C ILE A 68 -0.69 -12.60 10.08
N LEU A 69 -0.96 -13.73 10.72
CA LEU A 69 -2.24 -14.44 10.59
C LEU A 69 -3.43 -13.57 11.00
N GLU A 70 -3.32 -12.84 12.12
CA GLU A 70 -4.36 -11.91 12.58
C GLU A 70 -4.63 -10.81 11.54
N ILE A 71 -3.57 -10.19 11.00
CA ILE A 71 -3.69 -9.13 9.98
C ILE A 71 -4.34 -9.69 8.71
N VAL A 72 -3.85 -10.82 8.20
CA VAL A 72 -4.37 -11.45 6.98
C VAL A 72 -5.84 -11.81 7.15
N LYS A 73 -6.19 -12.44 8.26
CA LYS A 73 -7.58 -12.80 8.56
C LYS A 73 -8.47 -11.55 8.64
N THR A 74 -8.06 -10.53 9.39
CA THR A 74 -8.83 -9.30 9.59
C THR A 74 -9.08 -8.57 8.26
N CYS A 75 -8.03 -8.43 7.44
CA CYS A 75 -8.14 -7.79 6.13
C CYS A 75 -8.98 -8.60 5.16
N LEU A 76 -8.81 -9.93 5.11
CA LEU A 76 -9.55 -10.79 4.20
C LEU A 76 -11.04 -10.87 4.56
N ASP A 77 -11.38 -10.96 5.85
CA ASP A 77 -12.76 -10.96 6.32
C ASP A 77 -13.46 -9.64 5.97
N PHE A 78 -12.76 -8.51 6.10
CA PHE A 78 -13.29 -7.21 5.68
C PHE A 78 -13.42 -7.11 4.15
N GLU A 79 -12.40 -7.56 3.40
CA GLU A 79 -12.39 -7.55 1.94
C GLU A 79 -13.59 -8.29 1.36
N LYS A 80 -13.88 -9.49 1.87
CA LYS A 80 -15.04 -10.30 1.46
C LYS A 80 -16.37 -9.58 1.67
N CYS A 81 -16.44 -8.65 2.62
CA CYS A 81 -17.65 -7.86 2.87
C CYS A 81 -17.83 -6.69 1.89
N ILE A 82 -16.75 -6.19 1.27
CA ILE A 82 -16.76 -4.95 0.49
C ILE A 82 -16.43 -5.13 -0.99
N ASN A 83 -15.84 -6.26 -1.38
CA ASN A 83 -15.43 -6.56 -2.74
C ASN A 83 -16.01 -7.92 -3.15
N THR A 84 -17.06 -7.89 -3.95
CA THR A 84 -17.72 -9.10 -4.47
C THR A 84 -16.83 -9.91 -5.42
N ASN A 85 -15.76 -9.32 -5.94
CA ASN A 85 -14.82 -9.95 -6.87
C ASN A 85 -13.46 -10.28 -6.24
N TRP A 86 -13.34 -10.29 -4.90
CA TRP A 86 -12.07 -10.47 -4.20
C TRP A 86 -11.30 -11.74 -4.63
N GLU A 87 -11.99 -12.80 -5.05
CA GLU A 87 -11.38 -14.03 -5.53
C GLU A 87 -10.51 -13.80 -6.77
N GLN A 88 -10.85 -12.83 -7.62
CA GLN A 88 -10.10 -12.47 -8.82
C GLN A 88 -8.79 -11.73 -8.52
N TYR A 89 -8.65 -11.17 -7.32
CA TYR A 89 -7.51 -10.34 -6.96
C TYR A 89 -6.34 -11.21 -6.51
N TYR A 90 -5.13 -10.80 -6.88
CA TYR A 90 -3.93 -11.18 -6.15
C TYR A 90 -3.95 -10.53 -4.77
N MET A 91 -3.33 -11.18 -3.79
CA MET A 91 -3.04 -10.58 -2.49
C MET A 91 -1.53 -10.59 -2.27
N TYR A 92 -0.97 -9.41 -1.99
CA TYR A 92 0.48 -9.21 -1.82
C TYR A 92 0.80 -8.78 -0.39
N LEU A 93 1.77 -9.45 0.22
CA LEU A 93 2.29 -9.14 1.55
C LEU A 93 3.61 -8.38 1.45
N THR A 94 3.65 -7.24 2.15
CA THR A 94 4.88 -6.53 2.47
C THR A 94 5.07 -6.54 3.98
N VAL A 95 6.25 -6.93 4.42
CA VAL A 95 6.71 -6.82 5.81
C VAL A 95 8.01 -6.03 5.79
N HIS A 96 8.08 -4.94 6.55
CA HIS A 96 9.30 -4.18 6.76
C HIS A 96 9.55 -3.96 8.25
N HIS A 97 10.46 -4.76 8.79
CA HIS A 97 10.96 -4.71 10.14
C HIS A 97 12.41 -4.20 10.12
N SER A 98 12.64 -3.04 10.72
CA SER A 98 13.98 -2.47 10.84
C SER A 98 14.07 -1.49 12.00
N TYR A 99 15.29 -1.18 12.42
CA TYR A 99 15.54 -0.02 13.26
C TYR A 99 15.35 1.26 12.43
N VAL A 100 14.73 2.28 13.02
CA VAL A 100 14.53 3.60 12.42
C VAL A 100 15.12 4.62 13.37
N GLU A 101 16.01 5.47 12.86
CA GLU A 101 16.61 6.54 13.66
C GLU A 101 15.65 7.73 13.79
N LYS A 102 15.74 8.44 14.90
CA LYS A 102 15.03 9.71 15.11
C LYS A 102 15.31 10.68 13.95
N GLN A 103 14.26 11.39 13.51
CA GLN A 103 14.26 12.28 12.34
C GLN A 103 14.46 11.60 10.98
N THR A 104 14.57 10.27 10.93
CA THR A 104 14.64 9.52 9.67
C THR A 104 13.31 8.84 9.35
N THR A 105 13.16 8.40 8.11
CA THR A 105 11.99 7.65 7.65
C THR A 105 12.41 6.21 7.33
N GLN A 106 11.57 5.22 7.64
CA GLN A 106 11.87 3.82 7.29
C GLN A 106 11.79 3.58 5.77
N ARG A 107 10.97 4.37 5.09
CA ARG A 107 10.79 4.36 3.64
C ARG A 107 10.89 5.77 3.15
N ARG A 108 11.26 5.92 1.88
CA ARG A 108 11.43 7.21 1.21
C ARG A 108 10.35 8.22 1.59
N SER A 109 10.80 9.44 1.90
CA SER A 109 9.95 10.59 2.20
C SER A 109 9.25 11.15 0.95
N GLY A 110 8.22 11.95 1.20
CA GLY A 110 7.44 12.64 0.16
C GLY A 110 6.07 12.01 -0.09
N ALA A 111 5.14 12.84 -0.52
CA ALA A 111 3.79 12.44 -0.86
C ALA A 111 3.78 11.49 -2.06
N HIS A 112 3.15 10.33 -1.91
CA HIS A 112 3.05 9.33 -2.96
C HIS A 112 1.72 8.59 -2.90
N ILE A 113 1.52 7.74 -3.90
CA ILE A 113 0.42 6.79 -3.99
C ILE A 113 0.97 5.40 -4.27
N ASP A 114 0.24 4.40 -3.81
CA ASP A 114 0.45 3.02 -4.21
C ASP A 114 -0.49 2.67 -5.37
N GLY A 115 -0.21 1.59 -6.10
CA GLY A 115 -1.18 1.08 -7.06
C GLY A 115 -1.34 1.88 -8.37
N MET A 116 -0.51 2.90 -8.63
CA MET A 116 -0.49 3.63 -9.91
C MET A 116 -0.45 2.64 -11.10
N GLN A 117 -1.33 2.84 -12.08
CA GLN A 117 -1.36 1.99 -13.27
C GLN A 117 -0.55 2.64 -14.39
N GLY A 118 -0.80 3.92 -14.61
CA GLY A 118 -0.14 4.72 -15.61
C GLY A 118 -0.10 4.13 -17.02
N GLU A 119 0.74 4.67 -17.88
CA GLU A 119 0.79 4.26 -19.31
C GLU A 119 1.14 2.78 -19.53
N ARG A 120 1.74 2.11 -18.54
CA ARG A 120 2.04 0.67 -18.58
C ARG A 120 0.78 -0.19 -18.81
N TYR A 121 -0.36 0.26 -18.31
CA TYR A 121 -1.66 -0.40 -18.49
C TYR A 121 -2.47 0.40 -19.49
N ILE A 122 -2.46 -0.02 -20.77
CA ILE A 122 -3.24 0.64 -21.84
C ILE A 122 -4.72 0.58 -21.47
N GLU A 123 -5.21 -0.62 -21.17
CA GLU A 123 -6.52 -0.84 -20.56
C GLU A 123 -6.41 -0.68 -19.06
N LYS A 124 -7.10 0.31 -18.52
CA LYS A 124 -7.17 0.51 -17.08
C LYS A 124 -8.05 -0.56 -16.48
N ILE A 125 -7.62 -1.08 -15.35
CA ILE A 125 -8.38 -2.05 -14.55
C ILE A 125 -8.84 -1.38 -13.25
N PRO A 126 -9.71 -2.01 -12.45
CA PRO A 126 -10.06 -1.49 -11.13
C PRO A 126 -8.84 -1.12 -10.27
N ALA A 127 -8.98 -0.07 -9.45
CA ALA A 127 -7.87 0.44 -8.66
C ALA A 127 -7.42 -0.57 -7.60
N CYS A 128 -6.10 -0.64 -7.36
CA CYS A 128 -5.56 -1.40 -6.25
C CYS A 128 -5.94 -0.72 -4.92
N HIS A 129 -5.98 -1.52 -3.86
CA HIS A 129 -6.21 -1.04 -2.51
C HIS A 129 -5.44 -1.88 -1.51
N SER A 130 -5.09 -1.25 -0.40
CA SER A 130 -4.14 -1.79 0.55
C SER A 130 -4.60 -1.55 1.98
N TYR A 131 -4.33 -2.54 2.83
CA TYR A 131 -4.49 -2.47 4.26
C TYR A 131 -3.10 -2.31 4.87
N LEU A 132 -2.90 -1.27 5.67
CA LEU A 132 -1.61 -0.98 6.28
C LEU A 132 -1.69 -0.86 7.80
N VAL A 133 -0.59 -1.20 8.45
CA VAL A 133 -0.44 -1.11 9.90
C VAL A 133 1.03 -0.97 10.27
N SER A 134 1.31 -0.18 11.31
CA SER A 134 2.63 -0.11 11.93
C SER A 134 2.53 0.01 13.45
N ASN A 135 3.57 -0.42 14.17
CA ASN A 135 3.64 -0.32 15.63
C ASN A 135 4.03 1.09 16.07
N VAL A 136 4.87 1.76 15.29
CA VAL A 136 5.36 3.12 15.51
C VAL A 136 5.50 3.84 14.17
N VAL A 137 5.74 5.15 14.22
CA VAL A 137 5.97 6.01 13.05
C VAL A 137 4.84 5.83 12.01
N PRO A 138 3.66 6.40 12.30
CA PRO A 138 2.46 6.12 11.53
C PRO A 138 2.54 6.72 10.11
N THR A 139 1.79 6.12 9.19
CA THR A 139 1.54 6.71 7.88
C THR A 139 0.69 7.97 8.03
N ARG A 140 1.09 9.06 7.36
CA ARG A 140 0.29 10.27 7.22
C ARG A 140 -0.51 10.21 5.93
N PHE A 141 -1.80 10.50 6.01
CA PHE A 141 -2.70 10.61 4.86
C PHE A 141 -3.11 12.06 4.65
N PHE A 142 -3.09 12.52 3.41
CA PHE A 142 -3.55 13.86 3.03
C PHE A 142 -5.00 13.80 2.59
N ASN A 143 -5.89 14.34 3.43
CA ASN A 143 -7.34 14.19 3.28
C ASN A 143 -7.95 15.40 2.56
N HIS A 144 -7.45 15.69 1.37
CA HIS A 144 -7.98 16.74 0.49
C HIS A 144 -7.85 16.33 -0.98
N PRO A 145 -8.55 17.02 -1.90
CA PRO A 145 -8.42 16.76 -3.32
C PRO A 145 -7.00 17.05 -3.84
N PHE A 146 -6.56 16.27 -4.83
CA PHE A 146 -5.29 16.43 -5.55
C PHE A 146 -5.53 16.73 -7.04
N PRO A 147 -4.52 17.24 -7.76
CA PRO A 147 -4.60 17.48 -9.20
C PRO A 147 -5.07 16.24 -9.97
N LYS A 148 -6.07 16.44 -10.82
CA LYS A 148 -6.84 15.35 -11.44
C LYS A 148 -6.57 15.15 -12.94
N ASN A 149 -5.75 16.05 -13.52
CA ASN A 149 -5.44 16.14 -14.95
C ASN A 149 -3.92 16.09 -15.20
N LEU A 150 -3.16 15.41 -14.34
CA LEU A 150 -1.72 15.27 -14.53
C LEU A 150 -1.41 14.36 -15.72
N CYS A 151 -0.45 14.75 -16.55
CA CYS A 151 0.02 13.97 -17.69
C CYS A 151 1.28 13.19 -17.31
N GLU A 152 1.21 11.88 -17.24
CA GLU A 152 2.34 11.03 -16.84
C GLU A 152 3.53 11.06 -17.81
N ARG A 153 3.32 11.46 -19.07
CA ARG A 153 4.41 11.64 -20.05
C ARG A 153 5.30 12.83 -19.75
N THR A 154 4.75 13.85 -19.11
CA THR A 154 5.41 15.15 -18.95
C THR A 154 5.54 15.58 -17.50
N GLN A 155 4.87 14.90 -16.56
CA GLN A 155 4.82 15.27 -15.16
C GLN A 155 5.10 14.07 -14.25
N ASN A 156 5.94 14.29 -13.25
CA ASN A 156 6.12 13.36 -12.15
C ASN A 156 5.02 13.60 -11.10
N TRP A 157 4.07 12.67 -11.01
CA TRP A 157 2.90 12.82 -10.15
C TRP A 157 3.25 12.95 -8.67
N PHE A 158 4.29 12.26 -8.19
CA PHE A 158 4.68 12.32 -6.79
C PHE A 158 5.24 13.69 -6.45
N TYR A 159 6.03 14.27 -7.36
CA TYR A 159 6.51 15.64 -7.22
C TYR A 159 5.35 16.65 -7.23
N GLU A 160 4.37 16.49 -8.11
CA GLU A 160 3.19 17.37 -8.16
C GLU A 160 2.30 17.23 -6.91
N PHE A 161 2.18 16.03 -6.34
CA PHE A 161 1.47 15.82 -5.08
C PHE A 161 2.21 16.47 -3.91
N ASP A 162 3.54 16.34 -3.87
CA ASP A 162 4.34 16.90 -2.77
C ASP A 162 4.27 18.43 -2.72
N LYS A 163 4.20 19.10 -3.88
CA LYS A 163 4.02 20.57 -3.96
C LYS A 163 2.72 21.08 -3.35
N VAL A 164 1.64 20.30 -3.45
CA VAL A 164 0.28 20.76 -3.15
C VAL A 164 -0.30 20.09 -1.91
N LYS A 165 0.47 19.25 -1.23
CA LYS A 165 0.04 18.59 0.00
C LYS A 165 -0.22 19.64 1.08
N ASP A 166 -1.31 19.47 1.82
CA ASP A 166 -1.70 20.34 2.91
C ASP A 166 -1.67 19.55 4.23
N GLU A 167 -0.61 19.77 5.02
CA GLU A 167 -0.44 19.11 6.31
C GLU A 167 -1.57 19.42 7.30
N SER A 168 -2.21 20.60 7.19
CA SER A 168 -3.35 20.98 8.05
C SER A 168 -4.60 20.13 7.76
N LYS A 169 -4.66 19.51 6.57
CA LYS A 169 -5.71 18.59 6.15
C LYS A 169 -5.25 17.14 6.18
N SER A 170 -4.24 16.82 6.99
CA SER A 170 -3.72 15.46 7.12
C SER A 170 -4.24 14.72 8.36
N SER A 171 -4.14 13.40 8.34
CA SER A 171 -4.37 12.55 9.51
C SER A 171 -3.28 11.49 9.64
N LEU A 172 -2.91 11.14 10.87
CA LEU A 172 -2.02 10.02 11.16
C LEU A 172 -2.84 8.77 11.46
N SER A 173 -2.40 7.63 10.92
CA SER A 173 -2.85 6.32 11.41
C SER A 173 -2.45 6.13 12.88
N LYS A 174 -3.21 5.32 13.61
CA LYS A 174 -2.83 4.97 14.99
C LYS A 174 -1.91 3.74 15.01
N PRO A 175 -0.95 3.68 15.95
CA PRO A 175 -0.21 2.46 16.24
C PRO A 175 -1.12 1.24 16.35
N TYR A 176 -0.74 0.16 15.68
CA TYR A 176 -1.46 -1.13 15.63
C TYR A 176 -2.86 -1.08 15.01
N GLU A 177 -3.26 0.04 14.41
CA GLU A 177 -4.55 0.16 13.72
C GLU A 177 -4.39 -0.19 12.23
N ILE A 178 -5.15 -1.18 11.78
CA ILE A 178 -5.22 -1.59 10.38
C ILE A 178 -6.10 -0.60 9.64
N ASN A 179 -5.54 0.06 8.64
CA ASN A 179 -6.20 1.09 7.85
C ASN A 179 -6.30 0.67 6.38
N LEU A 180 -7.52 0.62 5.84
CA LEU A 180 -7.79 0.48 4.42
C LEU A 180 -7.54 1.82 3.71
N MET A 181 -6.83 1.76 2.60
CA MET A 181 -6.63 2.85 1.64
C MET A 181 -6.71 2.33 0.20
N THR A 182 -6.96 3.21 -0.75
CA THR A 182 -6.99 2.90 -2.19
C THR A 182 -5.81 3.58 -2.88
N ALA A 183 -5.60 3.29 -4.17
CA ALA A 183 -4.62 3.99 -5.01
C ALA A 183 -4.81 5.52 -5.10
N TYR A 184 -5.94 6.05 -4.60
CA TYR A 184 -6.24 7.50 -4.58
C TYR A 184 -5.97 8.17 -3.23
N ASN A 185 -5.56 7.42 -2.21
CA ASN A 185 -5.15 8.00 -0.94
C ASN A 185 -3.69 8.43 -1.05
N VAL A 186 -3.45 9.73 -1.26
CA VAL A 186 -2.10 10.30 -1.21
C VAL A 186 -1.62 10.28 0.24
N HIS A 187 -0.43 9.74 0.46
CA HIS A 187 0.12 9.52 1.78
C HIS A 187 1.65 9.64 1.78
N GLU A 188 2.25 9.67 2.97
CA GLU A 188 3.70 9.68 3.14
C GLU A 188 4.13 8.90 4.40
N SER A 189 5.40 8.52 4.42
CA SER A 189 6.07 8.07 5.63
C SER A 189 6.45 9.28 6.48
N THR A 190 6.13 9.24 7.77
CA THR A 190 6.54 10.30 8.71
C THR A 190 7.94 10.05 9.25
N ALA A 191 8.64 11.12 9.61
CA ALA A 191 9.91 11.01 10.31
C ALA A 191 9.69 10.49 11.74
N ALA A 192 10.58 9.62 12.21
CA ALA A 192 10.46 9.04 13.53
C ALA A 192 10.72 10.10 14.62
N ALA A 193 9.79 10.27 15.55
CA ALA A 193 9.96 11.18 16.69
C ALA A 193 11.03 10.68 17.68
N THR A 194 11.24 9.37 17.73
CA THR A 194 12.23 8.66 18.56
C THR A 194 12.81 7.50 17.76
N SER A 195 14.05 7.11 18.07
CA SER A 195 14.67 5.94 17.44
C SER A 195 14.07 4.64 18.00
N GLY A 196 13.90 3.62 17.17
CA GLY A 196 13.40 2.32 17.63
C GLY A 196 13.07 1.35 16.50
N LEU A 197 12.68 0.13 16.89
CA LEU A 197 12.24 -0.89 15.95
C LEU A 197 10.83 -0.56 15.42
N ARG A 198 10.73 -0.49 14.10
CA ARG A 198 9.46 -0.34 13.37
C ARG A 198 9.17 -1.61 12.60
N THR A 199 8.01 -2.20 12.86
CA THR A 199 7.36 -3.15 11.96
C THR A 199 6.25 -2.43 11.20
N PHE A 200 6.29 -2.56 9.88
CA PHE A 200 5.23 -2.15 8.98
C PHE A 200 4.77 -3.35 8.16
N VAL A 201 3.45 -3.53 8.09
CA VAL A 201 2.82 -4.55 7.26
C VAL A 201 1.84 -3.88 6.31
N ARG A 202 1.90 -4.28 5.04
CA ARG A 202 0.91 -3.93 4.02
C ARG A 202 0.40 -5.21 3.36
N LEU A 203 -0.93 -5.34 3.31
CA LEU A 203 -1.61 -6.29 2.44
C LEU A 203 -2.25 -5.53 1.31
N GLU A 204 -1.87 -5.84 0.08
CA GLU A 204 -2.41 -5.18 -1.12
C GLU A 204 -3.22 -6.15 -1.95
N PHE A 205 -4.43 -5.74 -2.31
CA PHE A 205 -5.29 -6.42 -3.26
C PHE A 205 -5.14 -5.73 -4.62
N SER A 206 -4.81 -6.52 -5.63
CA SER A 206 -4.54 -5.99 -6.96
C SER A 206 -4.91 -7.00 -8.03
N LEU A 207 -5.51 -6.53 -9.12
CA LEU A 207 -5.68 -7.30 -10.36
C LEU A 207 -4.40 -7.31 -11.22
N LYS A 208 -3.42 -6.48 -10.87
CA LYS A 208 -2.11 -6.41 -11.51
C LYS A 208 -1.18 -7.46 -10.96
N LYS A 209 -0.36 -8.05 -11.83
CA LYS A 209 0.80 -8.85 -11.44
C LYS A 209 1.91 -7.92 -10.93
N PHE A 210 2.41 -8.19 -9.73
CA PHE A 210 3.57 -7.50 -9.15
C PHE A 210 4.87 -8.20 -9.55
N ASP A 211 5.14 -8.17 -10.84
CA ASP A 211 6.27 -8.76 -11.55
C ASP A 211 7.50 -7.83 -11.61
N ARG A 212 7.73 -6.99 -10.60
CA ARG A 212 8.87 -6.06 -10.61
C ARG A 212 10.12 -6.71 -10.03
N VAL A 213 11.28 -6.53 -10.68
CA VAL A 213 12.58 -6.85 -10.08
C VAL A 213 12.68 -6.23 -8.67
N GLY A 214 13.09 -7.06 -7.71
CA GLY A 214 13.16 -6.71 -6.29
C GLY A 214 11.91 -7.06 -5.47
N ASN A 215 10.80 -7.45 -6.10
CA ASN A 215 9.69 -8.05 -5.36
C ASN A 215 10.08 -9.45 -4.85
N SER A 216 9.57 -9.81 -3.67
CA SER A 216 9.87 -11.08 -3.04
C SER A 216 9.05 -12.22 -3.65
N MET A 217 9.69 -13.37 -3.81
CA MET A 217 9.03 -14.61 -4.27
C MET A 217 8.38 -15.33 -3.09
N ASN A 218 7.27 -16.02 -3.35
CA ASN A 218 6.68 -16.96 -2.41
C ASN A 218 6.94 -18.39 -2.89
N PRO A 219 7.73 -19.20 -2.16
CA PRO A 219 8.07 -20.56 -2.59
C PRO A 219 6.88 -21.53 -2.62
N LEU A 220 5.73 -21.14 -2.06
CA LEU A 220 4.50 -21.95 -2.07
C LEU A 220 3.67 -21.78 -3.36
N PHE A 221 4.13 -20.92 -4.27
CA PHE A 221 3.56 -20.77 -5.61
C PHE A 221 4.63 -21.03 -6.66
N ASP A 222 4.28 -21.81 -7.67
CA ASP A 222 5.07 -21.95 -8.89
C ASP A 222 4.64 -20.85 -9.87
N LEU A 223 5.27 -19.68 -9.78
CA LEU A 223 4.94 -18.52 -10.61
C LEU A 223 5.96 -18.37 -11.74
N ASP A 224 5.54 -18.71 -12.95
CA ASP A 224 6.32 -18.44 -14.17
C ASP A 224 6.11 -16.97 -14.63
N TRP A 225 6.51 -16.02 -13.79
CA TRP A 225 6.41 -14.58 -14.10
C TRP A 225 7.72 -14.07 -14.67
N GLU A 226 7.63 -13.33 -15.78
CA GLU A 226 8.74 -12.55 -16.30
C GLU A 226 8.90 -11.27 -15.46
N TYR A 227 9.93 -11.21 -14.63
CA TYR A 227 10.20 -10.04 -13.79
C TYR A 227 10.82 -8.90 -14.59
N LYS A 228 10.28 -7.69 -14.43
CA LYS A 228 10.60 -6.50 -15.23
C LYS A 228 11.15 -5.39 -14.36
N ASP A 229 12.09 -4.64 -14.92
CA ASP A 229 12.60 -3.42 -14.28
C ASP A 229 11.53 -2.33 -14.20
N ARG A 230 11.76 -1.37 -13.31
CA ARG A 230 10.84 -0.26 -13.10
C ARG A 230 10.84 0.67 -14.32
N SER A 231 9.68 0.80 -14.95
CA SER A 231 9.48 1.68 -16.12
C SER A 231 9.25 3.14 -15.72
N ILE A 232 10.16 3.76 -14.96
CA ILE A 232 10.13 5.23 -14.80
C ILE A 232 10.95 5.83 -15.95
N PRO A 233 10.37 6.72 -16.76
CA PRO A 233 11.15 7.45 -17.76
C PRO A 233 12.31 8.17 -17.07
N LYS A 234 13.55 7.88 -17.48
CA LYS A 234 14.77 8.41 -16.84
C LYS A 234 14.75 9.94 -16.67
N HIS A 235 14.12 10.66 -17.60
CA HIS A 235 13.98 12.12 -17.55
C HIS A 235 13.01 12.63 -16.47
N LEU A 236 12.07 11.82 -16.01
CA LEU A 236 11.17 12.13 -14.89
C LEU A 236 11.74 11.67 -13.54
N ALA A 237 12.91 11.03 -13.56
CA ALA A 237 13.54 10.47 -12.38
C ALA A 237 14.41 11.46 -11.60
N GLN A 238 14.50 12.72 -12.04
CA GLN A 238 15.12 13.77 -11.24
C GLN A 238 14.42 13.88 -9.87
N GLY A 239 15.22 13.79 -8.80
CA GLY A 239 14.73 13.74 -7.43
C GLY A 239 14.12 12.38 -7.02
N LEU A 240 14.27 11.31 -7.80
CA LEU A 240 13.85 9.95 -7.41
C LEU A 240 14.97 9.03 -6.93
N PHE A 241 16.24 9.43 -7.08
CA PHE A 241 17.45 8.62 -6.85
C PHE A 241 18.46 9.23 -5.88
N ASP A 242 18.01 10.06 -4.94
CA ASP A 242 18.81 10.47 -3.78
C ASP A 242 18.15 9.95 -2.49
#